data_AF-A0A8T0R622-F1
#
_entry.id   AF-A0A8T0R622-F1
#
_cell.length_a   1.000
_cell.length_b   1.000
_cell.length_c   1.000
_cell.angle_alpha   90.00
_cell.angle_beta   90.00
_cell.angle_gamma   90.00
#
_symmetry.space_group_name_H-M   'P 1'
#
loop_
_entity.id
_entity.type
_entity.pdbx_description
1 polymer ?
#
loop_
_entity_poly.entity_id
_entity_poly.type
_entity_poly.pdbx_seq_one_letter_code
_entity_poly.pdbx_strand_id
1 'polypeptide(L)'
;MCTCSFDTKDSAWTSHGNWYLPFSGQGHFDGELDAWVGLHRNGGYICACPVISPSFHTTAPCFYPDCKMAKDEEMFADTENRDMRPNIAYMGASATKFCLVERVAGANKNVPRDACVIRLNVFGLKYSYKGELQIADHHRSTRSFLASGHHYRFALWV
;
A
#
# COMPACT_ATOMS: atom_id res chain seq x y z
N MET A 1 -6.23 20.66 -2.10
CA MET A 1 -5.62 19.66 -1.18
C MET A 1 -4.28 19.29 -1.80
N CYS A 2 -3.19 19.33 -1.03
CA CYS A 2 -1.84 19.08 -1.54
C CYS A 2 -1.34 17.67 -1.18
N THR A 3 -0.40 17.15 -1.96
CA THR A 3 0.36 15.96 -1.54
C THR A 3 1.48 16.41 -0.61
N CYS A 4 1.54 15.79 0.57
CA CYS A 4 2.59 16.01 1.55
C CYS A 4 3.26 14.68 1.89
N SER A 5 4.56 14.70 2.16
CA SER A 5 5.29 13.54 2.69
C SER A 5 5.88 13.86 4.05
N PHE A 6 6.03 12.83 4.86
CA PHE A 6 6.78 12.89 6.11
C PHE A 6 8.11 12.17 5.91
N ASP A 7 9.21 12.88 6.12
CA ASP A 7 10.54 12.27 6.16
C ASP A 7 10.79 11.74 7.57
N THR A 8 10.95 10.42 7.70
CA THR A 8 11.19 9.77 8.99
C THR A 8 12.60 10.00 9.52
N LYS A 9 13.57 10.30 8.65
CA LYS A 9 14.95 10.62 9.03
C LYS A 9 15.04 12.02 9.62
N ASP A 10 14.46 13.00 8.93
CA ASP A 10 14.54 14.41 9.32
C ASP A 10 13.35 14.84 10.20
N SER A 11 12.37 13.94 10.41
CA SER A 11 11.14 14.17 11.18
C SER A 11 10.37 15.42 10.72
N ALA A 12 10.35 15.65 9.41
CA ALA A 12 9.82 16.87 8.81
C ALA A 12 8.76 16.59 7.75
N TRP A 13 7.76 17.46 7.68
CA TRP A 13 6.74 17.44 6.63
C TRP A 13 7.14 18.33 5.46
N THR A 14 7.02 17.79 4.24
CA THR A 14 7.28 18.52 3.00
C THR A 14 6.02 18.50 2.13
N SER A 15 5.65 19.67 1.60
CA SER A 15 4.56 19.80 0.61
C SER A 15 5.14 19.72 -0.80
N HIS A 16 4.55 18.88 -1.65
CA HIS A 16 5.03 18.63 -3.01
C HIS A 16 4.16 19.27 -4.11
N GLY A 17 3.10 19.99 -3.72
CA GLY A 17 2.22 20.70 -4.64
C GLY A 17 0.77 20.20 -4.64
N ASN A 18 -0.05 20.80 -5.51
CA ASN A 18 -1.50 20.58 -5.57
C ASN A 18 -1.86 19.48 -6.59
N TRP A 19 -1.37 18.27 -6.33
CA TRP A 19 -1.70 17.06 -7.09
C TRP A 19 -2.06 15.92 -6.13
N TYR A 20 -2.70 14.88 -6.66
CA TYR A 20 -3.32 13.83 -5.86
C TYR A 20 -2.77 12.46 -6.20
N LEU A 21 -2.35 11.71 -5.17
CA LEU A 21 -2.09 10.28 -5.30
C LEU A 21 -3.42 9.51 -5.21
N PRO A 22 -3.66 8.50 -6.06
CA PRO A 22 -4.91 7.76 -6.09
C PRO A 22 -4.97 6.68 -4.99
N PHE A 23 -4.47 6.96 -3.79
CA PHE A 23 -4.37 5.97 -2.72
C PHE A 23 -5.58 6.02 -1.78
N SER A 24 -5.99 4.86 -1.25
CA SER A 24 -7.05 4.73 -0.23
C SER A 24 -6.58 5.12 1.18
N GLY A 25 -5.28 5.37 1.35
CA GLY A 25 -4.63 5.71 2.61
C GLY A 25 -3.24 6.30 2.35
N GLN A 26 -2.27 5.95 3.19
CA GLN A 26 -0.89 6.38 3.03
C GLN A 26 -0.21 5.67 1.85
N GLY A 27 0.75 6.36 1.23
CA GLY A 27 1.70 5.77 0.30
C GLY A 27 3.11 5.89 0.86
N HIS A 28 3.99 5.01 0.41
CA HIS A 28 5.39 4.94 0.85
C HIS A 28 6.29 5.24 -0.34
N PHE A 29 7.31 6.08 -0.13
CA PHE A 29 8.33 6.29 -1.14
C PHE A 29 9.31 5.11 -1.13
N ASP A 30 9.62 4.60 -2.31
CA ASP A 30 10.67 3.62 -2.50
C ASP A 30 11.71 4.14 -3.49
N GLY A 31 12.97 4.19 -3.05
CA GLY A 31 14.07 4.77 -3.82
C GLY A 31 14.60 3.86 -4.93
N GLU A 32 14.36 2.55 -4.88
CA GLU A 32 14.75 1.62 -5.96
C GLU A 32 13.75 1.70 -7.13
N LEU A 33 12.46 1.91 -6.84
CA LEU A 33 11.42 2.18 -7.85
C LEU A 33 11.36 3.64 -8.29
N ASP A 34 11.94 4.55 -7.50
CA ASP A 34 11.77 6.00 -7.63
C ASP A 34 10.29 6.41 -7.76
N ALA A 35 9.47 5.86 -6.86
CA ALA A 35 8.02 5.99 -6.93
C ALA A 35 7.34 5.99 -5.56
N TRP A 36 6.17 6.63 -5.50
CA TRP A 36 5.21 6.49 -4.41
C TRP A 36 4.39 5.22 -4.60
N VAL A 37 4.41 4.32 -3.64
CA VAL A 37 3.69 3.05 -3.68
C VAL A 37 2.54 3.06 -2.66
N GLY A 38 1.34 2.68 -3.09
CA GLY A 38 0.17 2.64 -2.21
C GLY A 38 -0.93 1.72 -2.73
N LEU A 39 -1.98 1.56 -1.93
CA LEU A 39 -3.18 0.83 -2.33
C LEU A 39 -4.13 1.76 -3.07
N HIS A 40 -4.52 1.38 -4.29
CA HIS A 40 -5.41 2.18 -5.11
C HIS A 40 -6.78 2.39 -4.43
N ARG A 41 -7.36 3.58 -4.57
CA ARG A 41 -8.64 3.95 -3.95
C ARG A 41 -9.83 3.09 -4.36
N ASN A 42 -9.77 2.49 -5.55
CA ASN A 42 -10.81 1.57 -6.03
C ASN A 42 -10.68 0.14 -5.47
N GLY A 43 -9.65 -0.13 -4.65
CA GLY A 43 -9.40 -1.42 -4.01
C GLY A 43 -8.78 -2.46 -4.94
N GLY A 44 -8.10 -3.47 -4.38
CA GLY A 44 -7.61 -4.64 -5.12
C GLY A 44 -6.43 -4.41 -6.07
N TYR A 45 -5.78 -3.24 -6.03
CA TYR A 45 -4.60 -2.94 -6.84
C TYR A 45 -3.54 -2.26 -5.98
N ILE A 46 -2.29 -2.66 -6.18
CA ILE A 46 -1.11 -1.90 -5.77
C ILE A 46 -0.81 -0.89 -6.88
N CYS A 47 -0.52 0.33 -6.50
CA CYS A 47 -0.32 1.45 -7.40
C CYS A 47 1.04 2.09 -7.10
N ALA A 48 1.84 2.28 -8.15
CA ALA A 48 3.11 3.02 -8.10
C ALA A 48 2.98 4.29 -8.94
N CYS A 49 3.11 5.45 -8.31
CA CYS A 49 3.04 6.75 -8.96
C CYS A 49 4.44 7.36 -9.03
N PRO A 50 4.86 7.89 -10.18
CA PRO A 50 6.17 8.53 -10.30
C PRO A 50 6.31 9.73 -9.36
N VAL A 51 7.54 10.01 -8.94
CA VAL A 51 7.86 11.27 -8.26
C VAL A 51 7.66 12.43 -9.23
N ILE A 52 6.84 13.39 -8.83
CA ILE A 52 6.62 14.61 -9.63
C ILE A 52 7.70 15.63 -9.25
N SER A 53 8.36 16.19 -10.26
CA SER A 53 9.36 17.23 -10.04
C SER A 53 8.76 18.41 -9.25
N PRO A 54 9.47 18.97 -8.26
CA PRO A 54 9.05 20.20 -7.59
C PRO A 54 8.83 21.39 -8.53
N SER A 55 9.48 21.37 -9.71
CA SER A 55 9.33 22.39 -10.75
C SER A 55 8.13 22.15 -11.68
N PHE A 56 7.38 21.07 -11.47
CA PHE A 56 6.22 20.75 -12.31
C PHE A 56 5.06 21.68 -11.95
N HIS A 57 4.58 22.42 -12.95
CA HIS A 57 3.41 23.27 -12.84
C HIS A 57 2.35 22.79 -13.83
N THR A 58 1.14 22.65 -13.34
CA THR A 58 -0.03 22.30 -14.16
C THR A 58 -1.12 23.34 -13.94
N THR A 59 -1.78 23.73 -15.02
CA THR A 59 -2.97 24.61 -14.97
C THR A 59 -4.25 23.79 -14.76
N ALA A 60 -4.16 22.46 -14.81
CA ALA A 60 -5.30 21.59 -14.58
C ALA A 60 -5.70 21.62 -13.09
N PRO A 61 -7.00 21.81 -12.78
CA PRO A 61 -7.48 21.88 -11.39
C PRO A 61 -7.30 20.56 -10.61
N CYS A 62 -7.19 19.43 -11.31
CA CYS A 62 -7.01 18.10 -10.73
C CYS A 62 -5.99 17.30 -11.56
N PHE A 63 -4.70 17.43 -11.27
CA PHE A 63 -3.67 16.59 -11.89
C PHE A 63 -3.54 15.25 -11.17
N TYR A 64 -3.50 14.18 -11.96
CA TYR A 64 -3.26 12.82 -11.51
C TYR A 64 -1.99 12.31 -12.19
N PRO A 65 -0.99 11.81 -11.44
CA PRO A 65 0.18 11.20 -12.03
C PRO A 65 -0.19 9.96 -12.87
N ASP A 66 0.61 9.66 -13.90
CA ASP A 66 0.49 8.42 -14.67
C ASP A 66 1.00 7.24 -13.83
N CYS A 67 0.14 6.77 -12.92
CA CYS A 67 0.50 5.69 -12.02
C CYS A 67 0.35 4.32 -12.69
N LYS A 68 1.34 3.46 -12.48
CA LYS A 68 1.27 2.05 -12.87
C LYS A 68 0.57 1.24 -11.80
N MET A 69 -0.14 0.20 -12.21
CA MET A 69 -0.92 -0.65 -11.32
C MET A 69 -0.53 -2.11 -11.50
N ALA A 70 -0.47 -2.83 -10.38
CA ALA A 70 -0.32 -4.27 -10.35
C ALA A 70 -1.48 -4.87 -9.54
N LYS A 71 -2.01 -5.98 -10.03
CA LYS A 71 -3.01 -6.79 -9.31
C LYS A 71 -2.47 -8.19 -9.19
N ASP A 72 -2.76 -8.79 -8.05
CA ASP A 72 -2.62 -10.21 -7.82
C ASP A 72 -3.87 -10.68 -7.10
N GLU A 73 -4.66 -11.53 -7.78
CA GLU A 73 -5.96 -11.95 -7.27
C GLU A 73 -5.84 -12.83 -6.03
N GLU A 74 -4.69 -13.47 -5.80
CA GLU A 74 -4.45 -14.30 -4.62
C GLU A 74 -3.97 -13.46 -3.41
N MET A 75 -3.42 -12.27 -3.64
CA MET A 75 -2.96 -11.40 -2.55
C MET A 75 -4.09 -10.73 -1.80
N PHE A 76 -5.18 -10.39 -2.48
CA PHE A 76 -6.32 -9.73 -1.86
C PHE A 76 -7.34 -10.77 -1.44
N ALA A 77 -7.71 -10.79 -0.16
CA ALA A 77 -8.79 -11.65 0.30
C ALA A 77 -10.11 -11.31 -0.41
N ASP A 78 -10.93 -12.33 -0.69
CA ASP A 78 -12.29 -12.15 -1.19
C ASP A 78 -13.15 -11.52 -0.09
N THR A 79 -13.16 -10.19 -0.05
CA THR A 79 -13.77 -9.42 1.03
C THR A 79 -15.26 -9.20 0.76
N GLU A 80 -16.07 -10.22 1.04
CA GLU A 80 -17.52 -10.02 1.26
C GLU A 80 -17.76 -9.17 2.53
N ASN A 81 -16.83 -9.18 3.49
CA ASN A 81 -16.85 -8.34 4.70
C ASN A 81 -15.97 -7.10 4.55
N ARG A 82 -16.62 -5.94 4.42
CA ARG A 82 -16.01 -4.62 4.15
C ARG A 82 -15.55 -3.83 5.39
N ASP A 83 -15.64 -4.42 6.58
CA ASP A 83 -15.46 -3.67 7.83
C ASP A 83 -14.03 -3.14 8.04
N MET A 84 -13.04 -3.70 7.35
CA MET A 84 -11.66 -3.25 7.45
C MET A 84 -10.94 -3.33 6.11
N ARG A 85 -10.52 -2.17 5.60
CA ARG A 85 -9.77 -2.08 4.35
C ARG A 85 -8.36 -2.62 4.53
N PRO A 86 -7.77 -3.26 3.49
CA PRO A 86 -6.37 -3.63 3.49
C PRO A 86 -5.48 -2.40 3.74
N ASN A 87 -4.33 -2.62 4.36
CA ASN A 87 -3.27 -1.63 4.53
C ASN A 87 -1.97 -2.16 3.90
N ILE A 88 -1.12 -1.25 3.41
CA ILE A 88 0.21 -1.59 2.89
C ILE A 88 1.29 -0.99 3.79
N ALA A 89 2.21 -1.84 4.24
CA ALA A 89 3.37 -1.46 5.03
C ALA A 89 4.64 -1.53 4.18
N TYR A 90 5.52 -0.55 4.34
CA TYR A 90 6.88 -0.61 3.82
C TYR A 90 7.76 -1.46 4.74
N MET A 91 8.52 -2.42 4.18
CA MET A 91 9.36 -3.33 4.95
C MET A 91 10.86 -2.98 4.94
N GLY A 92 11.22 -1.81 4.37
CA GLY A 92 12.57 -1.25 4.47
C GLY A 92 13.30 -1.11 3.14
N ALA A 93 14.44 -0.42 3.23
CA ALA A 93 15.14 0.21 2.10
C ALA A 93 15.90 -0.72 1.15
N SER A 94 16.04 -2.02 1.46
CA SER A 94 16.74 -2.96 0.58
C SER A 94 15.73 -3.94 -0.04
N ALA A 95 15.62 -3.92 -1.36
CA ALA A 95 14.84 -4.82 -2.21
C ALA A 95 13.32 -4.55 -2.37
N THR A 96 12.88 -3.29 -2.45
CA THR A 96 11.49 -2.91 -2.82
C THR A 96 10.39 -3.74 -2.15
N LYS A 97 10.54 -4.02 -0.84
CA LYS A 97 9.70 -4.97 -0.11
C LYS A 97 8.54 -4.28 0.59
N PHE A 98 7.36 -4.84 0.38
CA PHE A 98 6.11 -4.38 0.97
C PHE A 98 5.37 -5.54 1.62
N CYS A 99 4.49 -5.20 2.56
CA CYS A 99 3.56 -6.13 3.16
C CYS A 99 2.13 -5.60 3.01
N LEU A 100 1.27 -6.38 2.37
CA LEU A 100 -0.17 -6.18 2.42
C LEU A 100 -0.70 -6.85 3.69
N VAL A 101 -1.35 -6.05 4.53
CA VAL A 101 -1.94 -6.46 5.80
C VAL A 101 -3.44 -6.42 5.65
N GLU A 102 -4.07 -7.58 5.78
CA GLU A 102 -5.52 -7.73 5.66
C GLU A 102 -6.10 -8.37 6.91
N ARG A 103 -7.27 -7.87 7.34
CA ARG A 103 -8.09 -8.57 8.31
C ARG A 103 -9.07 -9.45 7.55
N VAL A 104 -8.96 -10.76 7.77
CA VAL A 104 -9.89 -11.74 7.23
C VAL A 104 -10.90 -12.08 8.31
N ALA A 105 -12.18 -11.91 8.01
CA ALA A 105 -13.24 -12.38 8.89
C ALA A 105 -13.08 -13.90 9.10
N GLY A 106 -13.18 -14.36 10.34
CA GLY A 106 -13.12 -15.78 10.64
C GLY A 106 -14.33 -16.50 10.06
N ALA A 107 -14.25 -17.00 8.83
CA ALA A 107 -15.30 -17.84 8.23
C ALA A 107 -15.45 -19.19 8.96
N ASN A 108 -14.48 -19.53 9.82
CA ASN A 108 -14.41 -20.80 10.51
C ASN A 108 -15.11 -20.71 11.88
N LYS A 109 -16.07 -21.60 12.11
CA LYS A 109 -16.85 -21.72 13.37
C LYS A 109 -15.99 -22.01 14.60
N ASN A 110 -14.74 -22.42 14.40
CA ASN A 110 -13.76 -22.69 15.46
C ASN A 110 -12.98 -21.44 15.90
N VAL A 111 -13.18 -20.29 15.25
CA VAL A 111 -12.57 -19.02 15.67
C VAL A 111 -13.44 -18.40 16.76
N PRO A 112 -12.89 -18.01 17.92
CA PRO A 112 -13.63 -17.29 18.94
C PRO A 112 -14.40 -16.12 18.34
N ARG A 113 -15.63 -15.85 18.80
CA ARG A 113 -16.49 -14.78 18.25
C ARG A 113 -15.80 -13.40 18.19
N ASP A 114 -14.86 -13.17 19.10
CA ASP A 114 -14.12 -11.92 19.19
C ASP A 114 -12.76 -11.97 18.49
N ALA A 115 -12.34 -13.09 17.88
CA ALA A 115 -11.03 -13.20 17.24
C ALA A 115 -11.10 -12.89 15.73
N CYS A 116 -10.04 -12.32 15.18
CA CYS A 116 -9.88 -12.13 13.75
C CYS A 116 -8.58 -12.77 13.25
N VAL A 117 -8.54 -13.08 11.95
CA VAL A 117 -7.32 -13.55 11.31
C VAL A 117 -6.66 -12.36 10.62
N ILE A 118 -5.41 -12.08 10.97
CA ILE A 118 -4.56 -11.12 10.25
C ILE A 118 -3.78 -11.92 9.21
N ARG A 119 -3.95 -11.59 7.93
CA ARG A 119 -3.17 -12.13 6.83
C ARG A 119 -2.12 -11.10 6.42
N LEU A 120 -0.87 -11.53 6.39
CA LEU A 120 0.27 -10.77 5.91
C LEU A 120 0.73 -11.39 4.59
N ASN A 121 0.70 -10.62 3.51
CA ASN A 121 1.28 -10.99 2.23
C ASN A 121 2.52 -10.11 2.00
N VAL A 122 3.70 -10.67 2.16
CA VAL A 122 4.98 -10.00 1.88
C VAL A 122 5.34 -10.22 0.42
N PHE A 123 5.80 -9.18 -0.27
CA PHE A 123 6.18 -9.24 -1.68
C PHE A 123 7.17 -8.14 -2.07
N GLY A 124 7.84 -8.34 -3.20
CA GLY A 124 8.65 -7.31 -3.84
C GLY A 124 7.89 -6.63 -4.97
N LEU A 125 8.32 -5.43 -5.36
CA LEU A 125 7.83 -4.74 -6.56
C LEU A 125 8.97 -4.43 -7.51
N LYS A 126 8.72 -4.50 -8.82
CA LYS A 126 9.70 -4.09 -9.83
C LYS A 126 9.00 -3.58 -11.07
N TYR A 127 9.68 -2.72 -11.83
CA TYR A 127 9.28 -2.44 -13.20
C TYR A 127 9.81 -3.52 -14.15
N SER A 128 8.98 -3.92 -15.08
CA SER A 128 9.40 -4.71 -16.24
C SER A 128 10.19 -3.84 -17.22
N TYR A 129 10.84 -4.47 -18.21
CA TYR A 129 11.50 -3.74 -19.31
C TYR A 129 10.55 -2.86 -20.14
N LYS A 130 9.23 -3.09 -20.05
CA LYS A 130 8.19 -2.28 -20.70
C LYS A 130 7.72 -1.10 -19.82
N GLY A 131 8.24 -0.96 -18.60
CA GLY A 131 7.79 0.04 -17.64
C GLY A 131 6.50 -0.33 -16.90
N GLU A 132 6.00 -1.55 -17.05
CA GLU A 132 4.85 -2.03 -16.29
C GLU A 132 5.24 -2.45 -14.87
N LEU A 133 4.42 -2.10 -13.89
CA LEU A 133 4.61 -2.49 -12.49
C LEU A 133 4.28 -3.99 -12.33
N GLN A 134 5.17 -4.72 -11.69
CA GLN A 134 5.02 -6.15 -11.43
C GLN A 134 5.28 -6.47 -9.97
N ILE A 135 4.52 -7.42 -9.46
CA ILE A 135 4.77 -8.06 -8.17
C ILE A 135 5.85 -9.13 -8.41
N ALA A 136 6.95 -9.01 -7.68
CA ALA A 136 8.08 -9.92 -7.79
C ALA A 136 7.94 -11.03 -6.73
N ASP A 137 7.87 -12.27 -7.20
CA ASP A 137 7.67 -13.44 -6.33
C ASP A 137 8.91 -13.85 -5.52
N HIS A 138 10.08 -13.25 -5.80
CA HIS A 138 11.37 -13.67 -5.24
C HIS A 138 11.50 -13.51 -3.71
N HIS A 139 10.49 -12.93 -3.05
CA HIS A 139 10.31 -12.92 -1.59
C HIS A 139 8.85 -13.06 -1.16
N ARG A 140 8.00 -13.67 -2.00
CA ARG A 140 6.58 -13.80 -1.67
C ARG A 140 6.37 -14.76 -0.51
N SER A 141 5.75 -14.27 0.56
CA SER A 141 5.41 -15.09 1.72
C SER A 141 4.08 -14.64 2.29
N THR A 142 3.17 -15.60 2.46
CA THR A 142 1.90 -15.39 3.14
C THR A 142 1.96 -16.00 4.53
N ARG A 143 1.59 -15.21 5.55
CA ARG A 143 1.45 -15.69 6.94
C ARG A 143 0.10 -15.26 7.47
N SER A 144 -0.50 -16.10 8.30
CA SER A 144 -1.78 -15.81 8.94
C SER A 144 -1.64 -15.96 10.45
N PHE A 145 -2.21 -15.02 11.19
CA PHE A 145 -2.13 -14.98 12.66
C PHE A 145 -3.54 -14.80 13.22
N LEU A 146 -3.84 -15.53 14.30
CA LEU A 146 -5.03 -15.27 15.09
C LEU A 146 -4.75 -14.09 16.04
N ALA A 147 -5.64 -13.11 16.03
CA ALA A 147 -5.56 -11.94 16.89
C ALA A 147 -6.88 -11.72 17.61
N SER A 148 -6.82 -11.17 18.83
CA SER A 148 -8.01 -10.78 19.59
C SER A 148 -8.61 -9.50 18.99
N GLY A 149 -9.88 -9.52 18.62
CA GLY A 149 -10.57 -8.44 17.90
C GLY A 149 -10.90 -7.20 18.72
N HIS A 150 -10.52 -7.16 20.00
CA HIS A 150 -10.73 -6.00 20.89
C HIS A 150 -9.73 -4.85 20.67
N HIS A 151 -8.71 -5.04 19.83
CA HIS A 151 -7.76 -3.99 19.46
C HIS A 151 -7.54 -4.02 17.95
N TYR A 152 -6.71 -3.14 17.39
CA TYR A 152 -6.33 -3.09 15.96
C TYR A 152 -7.22 -2.24 15.05
N ARG A 153 -7.29 -0.93 15.34
CA ARG A 153 -7.06 0.03 14.26
C ARG A 153 -5.55 0.01 13.99
N PHE A 154 -5.10 -0.62 12.91
CA PHE A 154 -3.70 -0.50 12.50
C PHE A 154 -3.48 0.94 12.03
N ALA A 155 -2.98 1.79 12.92
CA ALA A 155 -2.15 2.90 12.52
C ALA A 155 -0.72 2.35 12.53
N LEU A 156 -0.28 1.80 11.39
CA LEU A 156 1.12 1.48 11.18
C LEU A 156 1.85 2.81 11.08
N TRP A 157 2.28 3.33 12.23
CA TRP A 157 3.28 4.38 12.29
C TRP A 157 4.63 3.69 12.14
N VAL A 158 5.21 3.78 10.95
CA VAL A 158 6.64 3.55 10.71
C VAL A 158 7.18 4.84 10.12
#